data_AF-A0A849E4K3-F1
#
_entry.id   AF-A0A849E4K3-F1
#
_cell.length_a   1.000
_cell.length_b   1.000
_cell.length_c   1.000
_cell.angle_alpha   90.00
_cell.angle_beta   90.00
_cell.angle_gamma   90.00
#
_symmetry.space_group_name_H-M   'P 1'
#
loop_
_entity.id
_entity.type
_entity.pdbx_description
1 polymer ?
#
loop_
_entity_poly.entity_id
_entity_poly.type
_entity_poly.pdbx_seq_one_letter_code
_entity_poly.pdbx_strand_id
1 'polypeptide(L)'
;MSAPTYTHKARQSLMWRLHIDTPLLIGLLLLLGYGLIILYSAAGENFALIERQFVRIGLAFVVLFVMAQIPPRILAAWTIPLYGIAILLLVGVMFFGVTGKGAQRWLD
;
A
#
# COMPACT_ATOMS: atom_id res chain seq x y z
N MET A 1 -35.82 -8.10 -41.95
CA MET A 1 -35.35 -8.91 -40.81
C MET A 1 -34.11 -8.24 -40.24
N SER A 2 -34.27 -7.31 -39.29
CA SER A 2 -33.17 -6.55 -38.69
C SER A 2 -32.64 -7.30 -37.46
N ALA A 3 -31.37 -7.69 -37.50
CA ALA A 3 -30.71 -8.34 -36.37
C ALA A 3 -30.58 -7.35 -35.19
N PRO A 4 -30.79 -7.79 -33.93
CA PRO A 4 -30.57 -6.95 -32.78
C PRO A 4 -29.06 -6.66 -32.66
N THR A 5 -28.69 -5.39 -32.76
CA THR A 5 -27.33 -4.93 -32.48
C THR A 5 -27.11 -5.00 -30.97
N TYR A 6 -26.48 -6.07 -30.50
CA TYR A 6 -26.00 -6.15 -29.12
C TYR A 6 -24.89 -5.12 -28.92
N THR A 7 -25.30 -3.90 -28.57
CA THR A 7 -24.39 -2.88 -28.08
C THR A 7 -23.96 -3.31 -26.69
N HIS A 8 -22.93 -4.15 -26.60
CA HIS A 8 -22.12 -4.24 -25.40
C HIS A 8 -21.45 -2.88 -25.24
N LYS A 9 -22.20 -1.93 -24.66
CA LYS A 9 -21.63 -0.72 -24.09
C LYS A 9 -20.81 -1.23 -22.93
N ALA A 10 -19.58 -1.64 -23.25
CA ALA A 10 -18.55 -2.02 -22.32
C ALA A 10 -18.54 -0.85 -21.33
N ARG A 11 -19.13 -1.08 -20.16
CA ARG A 11 -18.97 -0.23 -19.01
C ARG A 11 -17.48 -0.36 -18.73
N GLN A 12 -16.67 0.47 -19.39
CA GLN A 12 -15.27 0.66 -19.10
C GLN A 12 -15.26 1.27 -17.71
N SER A 13 -15.44 0.39 -16.73
CA SER A 13 -15.46 0.71 -15.31
C SER A 13 -14.22 1.53 -15.06
N LEU A 14 -14.35 2.63 -14.31
CA LEU A 14 -13.23 3.42 -13.87
C LEU A 14 -12.13 2.52 -13.28
N MET A 15 -12.53 1.40 -12.67
CA MET A 15 -11.67 0.35 -12.11
C MET A 15 -10.84 -0.40 -13.16
N TRP A 16 -11.37 -0.63 -14.36
CA TRP A 16 -10.60 -1.21 -15.47
C TRP A 16 -9.53 -0.19 -15.89
N ARG A 17 -9.92 1.07 -16.17
CA ARG A 17 -8.96 2.11 -16.59
C ARG A 17 -7.87 2.38 -15.54
N LEU A 18 -8.18 2.17 -14.25
CA LEU A 18 -7.24 2.31 -13.13
C LEU A 18 -6.47 1.01 -12.78
N HIS A 19 -6.68 -0.10 -13.50
CA HIS A 19 -6.07 -1.42 -13.20
C HIS A 19 -6.24 -1.86 -11.74
N ILE A 20 -7.39 -1.57 -11.14
CA ILE A 20 -7.67 -1.92 -9.74
C ILE A 20 -8.45 -3.23 -9.69
N ASP A 21 -7.83 -4.26 -9.10
CA ASP A 21 -8.46 -5.54 -8.83
C ASP A 21 -9.45 -5.43 -7.66
N THR A 22 -10.74 -5.28 -7.98
CA THR A 22 -11.82 -5.11 -6.99
C THR A 22 -11.81 -6.15 -5.87
N PRO A 23 -11.64 -7.47 -6.13
CA PRO A 23 -11.61 -8.47 -5.06
C PRO A 23 -10.45 -8.25 -4.10
N LEU A 24 -9.28 -7.86 -4.62
CA LEU A 24 -8.07 -7.64 -3.84
C LEU A 24 -8.19 -6.36 -3.00
N LEU A 25 -8.78 -5.31 -3.56
CA LEU A 25 -9.07 -4.08 -2.81
C LEU A 25 -10.05 -4.33 -1.67
N ILE A 26 -11.14 -5.08 -1.91
CA ILE A 26 -12.11 -5.44 -0.87
C ILE A 26 -11.42 -6.27 0.22
N GLY A 27 -10.64 -7.30 -0.16
CA GLY A 27 -9.88 -8.11 0.79
C GLY A 27 -8.92 -7.27 1.64
N LEU A 28 -8.21 -6.33 1.03
CA LEU A 28 -7.33 -5.40 1.72
C LEU A 28 -8.10 -4.50 2.70
N LEU A 29 -9.23 -3.92 2.29
CA LEU A 29 -10.05 -3.07 3.16
C LEU A 29 -10.61 -3.85 4.35
N LEU A 30 -11.07 -5.09 4.13
CA LEU A 30 -11.52 -5.97 5.20
C LEU A 30 -10.40 -6.31 6.18
N LEU A 31 -9.20 -6.64 5.67
CA LEU A 31 -8.04 -6.93 6.51
C LEU A 31 -7.63 -5.72 7.36
N LEU A 32 -7.59 -4.53 6.77
CA LEU A 32 -7.26 -3.28 7.47
C LEU A 32 -8.33 -2.93 8.51
N GLY A 33 -9.61 -3.06 8.16
CA GLY A 33 -10.72 -2.83 9.10
C GLY A 33 -10.69 -3.79 10.28
N TYR A 34 -10.46 -5.09 10.03
CA TYR A 34 -10.30 -6.08 11.08
C TYR A 34 -9.06 -5.83 11.95
N GLY A 35 -7.95 -5.43 11.34
CA GLY A 35 -6.74 -5.02 12.05
C GLY A 35 -6.98 -3.83 12.99
N LEU A 36 -7.81 -2.85 12.61
CA LEU A 36 -8.22 -1.74 13.47
C LEU A 36 -9.07 -2.21 14.65
N ILE A 37 -9.96 -3.19 14.45
CA ILE A 37 -10.75 -3.80 15.55
C ILE A 37 -9.82 -4.49 16.55
N ILE A 38 -8.87 -5.30 16.06
CA ILE A 38 -7.86 -5.94 16.92
C ILE A 38 -7.04 -4.88 17.66
N LEU A 39 -6.62 -3.82 16.98
CA LEU A 39 -5.85 -2.75 17.58
C LEU A 39 -6.64 -2.02 18.67
N TYR A 40 -7.92 -1.70 18.43
CA TYR A 40 -8.81 -1.10 19.44
C TYR A 40 -8.85 -1.98 20.69
N SER A 41 -9.02 -3.29 20.50
CA SER A 41 -9.08 -4.28 21.58
C SER A 41 -7.76 -4.38 22.37
N ALA A 42 -6.62 -4.46 21.67
CA ALA A 42 -5.31 -4.59 22.30
C ALA A 42 -4.79 -3.28 22.92
N ALA A 43 -5.22 -2.13 22.41
CA ALA A 43 -4.77 -0.82 22.85
C ALA A 43 -5.49 -0.29 24.11
N GLY A 44 -6.47 -1.03 24.64
CA GLY A 44 -7.21 -0.64 25.84
C GLY A 44 -7.95 0.69 25.67
N GLU A 45 -8.64 0.88 24.55
CA GLU A 45 -9.42 2.09 24.21
C GLU A 45 -8.57 3.36 24.00
N ASN A 46 -7.27 3.23 23.75
CA ASN A 46 -6.41 4.37 23.38
C ASN A 46 -6.71 4.86 21.96
N PHE A 47 -7.63 5.82 21.84
CA PHE A 47 -8.03 6.44 20.58
C PHE A 47 -6.86 7.10 19.82
N ALA A 48 -5.84 7.62 20.51
CA ALA A 48 -4.68 8.23 19.85
C ALA A 48 -3.86 7.21 19.03
N LEU A 49 -3.85 5.95 19.47
CA LEU A 49 -3.15 4.86 18.78
C LEU A 49 -3.89 4.47 17.49
N ILE A 50 -5.23 4.51 17.52
CA ILE A 50 -6.10 4.26 16.38
C ILE A 50 -6.01 5.39 15.37
N GLU A 51 -6.02 6.64 15.83
CA GLU A 51 -5.87 7.82 14.96
C GLU A 51 -4.54 7.74 14.17
N ARG A 52 -3.43 7.46 14.86
CA ARG A 52 -2.12 7.24 14.21
C ARG A 52 -2.16 6.11 13.19
N GLN A 53 -2.86 5.02 13.49
CA GLN A 53 -3.00 3.91 12.55
C GLN A 53 -3.84 4.31 11.33
N PHE A 54 -4.89 5.10 11.53
CA PHE A 54 -5.74 5.60 10.46
C PHE A 54 -4.97 6.53 9.52
N VAL A 55 -4.15 7.43 10.07
CA VAL A 55 -3.26 8.31 9.28
C VAL A 55 -2.26 7.49 8.46
N ARG A 56 -1.65 6.46 9.06
CA ARG A 56 -0.72 5.56 8.35
C ARG A 56 -1.40 4.82 7.21
N ILE A 57 -2.61 4.30 7.44
CA ILE A 57 -3.42 3.64 6.40
C ILE A 57 -3.75 4.62 5.27
N GLY A 58 -4.20 5.83 5.60
CA GLY A 58 -4.48 6.88 4.63
C GLY A 58 -3.26 7.23 3.77
N LEU A 59 -2.11 7.46 4.39
CA LEU A 59 -0.85 7.70 3.69
C LEU A 59 -0.45 6.52 2.80
N ALA A 60 -0.58 5.29 3.30
CA ALA A 60 -0.28 4.09 2.51
C ALA A 60 -1.19 3.97 1.28
N PHE A 61 -2.48 4.29 1.39
CA PHE A 61 -3.38 4.32 0.24
C PHE A 61 -3.02 5.41 -0.76
N VAL A 62 -2.65 6.62 -0.30
CA VAL A 62 -2.17 7.68 -1.21
C VAL A 62 -0.95 7.20 -2.00
N VAL A 63 0.04 6.61 -1.32
CA VAL A 63 1.22 6.04 -1.97
C VAL A 63 0.83 4.92 -2.94
N LEU A 64 -0.07 4.02 -2.55
CA LEU A 64 -0.57 2.94 -3.40
C LEU A 64 -1.22 3.49 -4.67
N PHE A 65 -2.09 4.49 -4.56
CA PHE A 65 -2.76 5.13 -5.70
C PHE A 65 -1.77 5.80 -6.64
N VAL A 66 -0.78 6.54 -6.10
CA VAL A 66 0.29 7.17 -6.90
C VAL A 66 1.10 6.10 -7.63
N MET A 67 1.53 5.05 -6.93
CA MET A 67 2.31 3.96 -7.51
C MET A 67 1.51 3.21 -8.59
N ALA A 68 0.21 3.01 -8.39
CA ALA A 68 -0.67 2.37 -9.37
C ALA A 68 -0.80 3.17 -10.68
N GLN A 69 -0.56 4.49 -10.67
CA GLN A 69 -0.53 5.30 -11.89
C GLN A 69 0.79 5.15 -12.68
N ILE A 70 1.84 4.57 -12.08
CA ILE A 70 3.15 4.46 -12.71
C ILE A 70 3.18 3.20 -13.61
N PRO A 71 3.47 3.34 -14.91
CA PRO A 71 3.59 2.20 -15.81
C PRO A 71 4.66 1.19 -15.35
N PRO A 72 4.43 -0.13 -15.48
CA PRO A 72 5.37 -1.17 -15.05
C PRO A 72 6.78 -1.03 -15.63
N ARG A 73 6.90 -0.51 -16.86
CA ARG A 73 8.20 -0.26 -17.51
C ARG A 73 9.07 0.73 -16.72
N ILE A 74 8.47 1.74 -16.11
CA ILE A 74 9.20 2.73 -15.31
C ILE A 74 9.67 2.04 -14.03
N LEU A 75 8.77 1.36 -13.32
CA LEU A 75 9.11 0.60 -12.10
C LEU A 75 10.26 -0.38 -12.32
N ALA A 76 10.27 -1.10 -13.45
CA ALA A 76 11.37 -1.99 -13.83
C ALA A 76 12.72 -1.25 -13.96
N ALA A 77 12.73 -0.08 -14.61
CA ALA A 77 13.94 0.73 -14.73
C ALA A 77 14.46 1.24 -13.38
N TRP A 78 13.56 1.53 -12.43
CA TRP A 78 13.92 1.95 -11.06
C TRP A 78 14.37 0.81 -10.16
N THR A 79 14.27 -0.46 -10.58
CA THR A 79 14.59 -1.61 -9.73
C THR A 79 16.05 -1.59 -9.27
N ILE A 80 17.00 -1.40 -10.18
CA ILE A 80 18.44 -1.35 -9.86
C ILE A 80 18.79 -0.17 -8.92
N PRO A 81 18.40 1.08 -9.21
CA PRO A 81 18.74 2.19 -8.33
C PRO A 81 18.07 2.08 -6.95
N LEU A 82 16.80 1.66 -6.88
CA LEU A 82 16.11 1.46 -5.59
C LEU A 82 16.75 0.34 -4.77
N TYR A 83 17.20 -0.73 -5.42
CA TYR A 83 17.93 -1.81 -4.76
C TYR A 83 19.28 -1.31 -4.20
N GLY A 84 20.01 -0.51 -4.98
CA GLY A 84 21.24 0.15 -4.50
C GLY A 84 20.98 1.03 -3.28
N ILE A 85 19.92 1.84 -3.31
CA ILE A 85 19.49 2.65 -2.16
C ILE A 85 19.16 1.76 -0.95
N ALA A 86 18.46 0.65 -1.14
CA ALA A 86 18.15 -0.28 -0.05
C ALA A 86 19.43 -0.87 0.59
N ILE A 87 20.42 -1.26 -0.20
CA ILE A 87 21.74 -1.70 0.31
C ILE A 87 22.42 -0.58 1.09
N LEU A 88 22.42 0.64 0.55
CA LEU A 88 23.02 1.79 1.23
C LEU A 88 22.34 2.08 2.56
N LEU A 89 21.01 1.96 2.64
CA LEU A 89 20.25 2.10 3.88
C LEU A 89 20.60 0.99 4.89
N LEU A 90 20.76 -0.26 4.44
CA LEU A 90 21.21 -1.36 5.30
C LEU A 90 22.60 -1.11 5.88
N VAL A 91 23.51 -0.59 5.05
CA VAL A 91 24.83 -0.15 5.51
C VAL A 91 24.71 1.03 6.47
N GLY A 92 23.83 1.99 6.16
CA GLY A 92 23.55 3.15 7.00
C GLY A 92 23.06 2.78 8.40
N VAL A 93 22.22 1.74 8.54
CA VAL A 93 21.78 1.22 9.84
C VAL A 93 22.95 0.78 10.72
N MET A 94 24.06 0.30 10.16
CA MET A 94 25.23 -0.08 10.98
C MET A 94 25.89 1.13 11.65
N PHE A 95 25.79 2.32 11.04
CA PHE A 95 26.42 3.54 11.55
C PHE A 95 25.46 4.43 12.34
N PHE A 96 24.21 4.52 11.88
CA PHE A 96 23.19 5.45 12.42
C PHE A 96 21.96 4.73 12.96
N GLY A 97 21.97 3.39 13.02
CA GLY A 97 20.82 2.62 13.48
C GLY A 97 20.67 2.66 14.99
N VAL A 98 19.43 2.80 15.44
CA VAL A 98 19.09 2.72 16.86
C VAL A 98 18.96 1.27 17.32
N THR A 99 19.56 0.97 18.46
CA THR A 99 19.52 -0.37 19.03
C THR A 99 18.23 -0.55 19.83
N GLY A 100 17.37 -1.47 19.40
CA GLY A 100 16.14 -1.80 20.11
C GLY A 100 16.03 -3.31 20.31
N LYS A 101 15.88 -3.76 21.57
CA LYS A 101 15.81 -5.19 21.94
C LYS A 101 17.03 -6.01 21.48
N GLY A 102 18.24 -5.42 21.50
CA GLY A 102 19.50 -6.10 21.22
C GLY A 102 19.97 -6.10 19.77
N ALA A 103 19.25 -5.45 18.84
CA ALA A 103 19.65 -5.31 17.44
C ALA A 103 19.40 -3.90 16.90
N GLN A 104 20.28 -3.44 16.00
CA GLN A 104 20.10 -2.21 15.22
C GLN A 104 19.27 -2.53 13.97
N ARG A 105 18.06 -1.98 13.89
CA ARG A 105 17.10 -2.31 12.81
C ARG A 105 16.30 -1.12 12.29
N TRP A 106 16.31 -0.01 13.03
CA TRP A 106 15.60 1.22 12.65
C TRP A 106 16.62 2.34 12.50
N LEU A 107 16.39 3.19 11.51
CA LEU A 107 16.98 4.53 11.45
C LEU A 107 15.94 5.45 12.11
N ASP A 108 16.34 6.18 13.15
CA ASP A 108 15.52 7.21 13.79
C ASP A 108 15.79 8.58 13.16
#